data_AF-D7C035-F1
#
_entry.id   AF-D7C035-F1
#
_cell.length_a   1.000
_cell.length_b   1.000
_cell.length_c   1.000
_cell.angle_alpha   90.00
_cell.angle_beta   90.00
_cell.angle_gamma   90.00
#
_symmetry.space_group_name_H-M   'P 1'
#
loop_
_entity.id
_entity.type
_entity.pdbx_description
1 polymer ?
#
loop_
_entity_poly.entity_id
_entity_poly.type
_entity_poly.pdbx_seq_one_letter_code
_entity_poly.pdbx_strand_id
1 'polypeptide(L)'
;MRVEEVGRRIKAWALDEVDLYPEDWEDQFDGFSVGRYMVACHPDAPTVDHLMLATRLMVAENAVDDCYCEDHGGSPIGLGGRLLLAHTALDPLHTTKEYQPPWAESLHSDAPRRAYRSAMEYFLQAASASQADRFRHDMARLHLGYLAEAAWAQTDHVPEVWEYLAMRQFNNFRPCPTITDTVGGYELPADLHAQPAMQRVIALAGNATTIVNDLYSYTKELASPGRHLNLPVVIAEREGISDREGYLKAVEVHNELMHDFEAEAAALAAACPVPSVQRFVRGVAVWVDGNHYWHQTNTYRYSLPDFW
;
A
#
# COMPACT_ATOMS: atom_id res chain seq x y z
N MET A 1 -20.12 -6.29 -13.70
CA MET A 1 -20.85 -5.15 -13.10
C MET A 1 -20.03 -4.34 -12.08
N ARG A 2 -19.71 -4.81 -10.86
CA ARG A 2 -18.95 -3.99 -9.88
C ARG A 2 -17.53 -3.61 -10.36
N VAL A 3 -16.76 -4.58 -10.87
CA VAL A 3 -15.39 -4.35 -11.39
C VAL A 3 -15.37 -3.34 -12.53
N GLU A 4 -16.24 -3.51 -13.52
CA GLU A 4 -16.33 -2.61 -14.69
C GLU A 4 -16.71 -1.19 -14.28
N GLU A 5 -17.67 -1.04 -13.35
CA GLU A 5 -18.10 0.27 -12.89
C GLU A 5 -17.00 0.98 -12.07
N VAL A 6 -16.28 0.26 -11.21
CA VAL A 6 -15.11 0.81 -10.51
C VAL A 6 -14.03 1.22 -11.52
N GLY A 7 -13.71 0.35 -12.47
CA GLY A 7 -12.73 0.63 -13.53
C GLY A 7 -13.09 1.86 -14.36
N ARG A 8 -14.36 2.00 -14.76
CA ARG A 8 -14.85 3.17 -15.49
C ARG A 8 -14.73 4.45 -14.66
N ARG A 9 -15.13 4.42 -13.39
CA ARG A 9 -15.10 5.61 -12.51
C ARG A 9 -13.70 6.03 -12.12
N ILE A 10 -12.80 5.09 -11.85
CA ILE A 10 -11.43 5.43 -11.48
C ILE A 10 -10.64 5.98 -12.67
N LYS A 11 -10.91 5.51 -13.88
CA LYS A 11 -10.35 6.08 -15.12
C LYS A 11 -10.83 7.51 -15.34
N ALA A 12 -12.14 7.76 -15.19
CA ALA A 12 -12.68 9.11 -15.26
C ALA A 12 -12.09 10.03 -14.18
N TRP A 13 -11.96 9.56 -12.93
CA TRP A 13 -11.30 10.33 -11.87
C TRP A 13 -9.83 10.65 -12.21
N ALA A 14 -9.08 9.65 -12.69
CA ALA A 14 -7.66 9.80 -13.02
C ALA A 14 -7.45 10.84 -14.14
N LEU A 15 -8.27 10.83 -15.19
CA LEU A 15 -8.15 11.74 -16.33
C LEU A 15 -8.78 13.12 -16.06
N ASP A 16 -10.03 13.13 -15.58
CA ASP A 16 -10.85 14.35 -15.54
C ASP A 16 -10.66 15.17 -14.25
N GLU A 17 -10.36 14.52 -13.12
CA GLU A 17 -10.28 15.21 -11.81
C GLU A 17 -8.85 15.51 -11.38
N VAL A 18 -7.90 14.61 -11.64
CA VAL A 18 -6.54 14.73 -11.11
C VAL A 18 -5.45 14.78 -12.18
N ASP A 19 -5.78 14.66 -13.47
CA ASP A 19 -4.82 14.70 -14.58
C ASP A 19 -3.60 13.82 -14.26
N LEU A 20 -3.86 12.54 -13.96
CA LEU A 20 -2.92 11.65 -13.28
C LEU A 20 -1.73 11.28 -14.16
N TYR A 21 -1.98 11.03 -15.43
CA TYR A 21 -1.00 10.54 -16.37
C TYR A 21 -1.28 11.05 -17.78
N PRO A 22 -0.24 11.25 -18.62
CA PRO A 22 -0.43 11.54 -20.04
C PRO A 22 -1.05 10.32 -20.76
N GLU A 23 -1.73 10.54 -21.89
CA GLU A 23 -2.40 9.47 -22.67
C GLU A 23 -1.51 8.24 -22.91
N ASP A 24 -0.19 8.42 -23.06
CA ASP A 24 0.77 7.34 -23.30
C ASP A 24 0.94 6.32 -22.14
N TRP A 25 0.41 6.59 -20.95
CA TRP A 25 0.47 5.68 -19.78
C TRP A 25 -0.85 4.96 -19.51
N GLU A 26 -1.87 5.18 -20.34
CA GLU A 26 -3.21 4.60 -20.19
C GLU A 26 -3.17 3.05 -20.14
N ASP A 27 -2.34 2.43 -20.97
CA ASP A 27 -2.17 0.97 -20.99
C ASP A 27 -1.61 0.41 -19.67
N GLN A 28 -0.68 1.14 -19.02
CA GLN A 28 -0.10 0.73 -17.73
C GLN A 28 -1.14 0.84 -16.61
N PHE A 29 -1.93 1.92 -16.64
CA PHE A 29 -3.03 2.13 -15.71
C PHE A 29 -4.11 1.04 -15.84
N ASP A 30 -4.52 0.71 -17.06
CA ASP A 30 -5.51 -0.34 -17.32
C ASP A 30 -4.95 -1.74 -16.95
N GLY A 31 -3.66 -1.99 -17.25
CA GLY A 31 -2.94 -3.21 -16.87
C GLY A 31 -2.79 -3.42 -15.36
N PHE A 32 -2.89 -2.36 -14.56
CA PHE A 32 -2.96 -2.47 -13.11
C PHE A 32 -4.27 -3.13 -12.63
N SER A 33 -5.36 -3.01 -13.39
CA SER A 33 -6.64 -3.67 -13.08
C SER A 33 -7.16 -3.35 -11.66
N VAL A 34 -7.04 -2.09 -11.22
CA VAL A 34 -7.38 -1.65 -9.85
C VAL A 34 -8.82 -1.98 -9.46
N GLY A 35 -9.75 -1.98 -10.43
CA GLY A 35 -11.14 -2.35 -10.20
C GLY A 35 -11.31 -3.81 -9.76
N ARG A 36 -10.54 -4.74 -10.34
CA ARG A 36 -10.55 -6.15 -9.92
C ARG A 36 -9.91 -6.30 -8.55
N TYR A 37 -8.82 -5.56 -8.31
CA TYR A 37 -8.09 -5.56 -7.05
C TYR A 37 -8.99 -5.15 -5.88
N MET A 38 -9.56 -3.94 -5.92
CA MET A 38 -10.34 -3.41 -4.81
C MET A 38 -11.64 -4.16 -4.56
N VAL A 39 -12.28 -4.71 -5.62
CA VAL A 39 -13.46 -5.56 -5.47
C VAL A 39 -13.12 -6.88 -4.77
N ALA A 40 -11.95 -7.46 -5.05
CA ALA A 40 -11.50 -8.70 -4.40
C ALA A 40 -11.16 -8.46 -2.92
N CYS A 41 -10.52 -7.33 -2.60
CA CYS A 41 -10.07 -7.01 -1.25
C CYS A 41 -11.18 -6.46 -0.32
N HIS A 42 -12.26 -5.90 -0.87
CA HIS A 42 -13.36 -5.31 -0.08
C HIS A 42 -14.74 -5.86 -0.50
N PRO A 43 -14.98 -7.17 -0.38
CA PRO A 43 -16.26 -7.77 -0.80
C PRO A 43 -17.44 -7.34 0.09
N ASP A 44 -17.19 -6.84 1.31
CA ASP A 44 -18.23 -6.32 2.20
C ASP A 44 -18.56 -4.84 1.95
N ALA A 45 -17.91 -4.19 0.97
CA ALA A 45 -18.22 -2.82 0.58
C ALA A 45 -19.71 -2.69 0.18
N PRO A 46 -20.50 -1.82 0.86
CA PRO A 46 -21.93 -1.69 0.61
C PRO A 46 -22.24 -1.21 -0.81
N THR A 47 -21.45 -0.26 -1.32
CA THR A 47 -21.66 0.38 -2.62
C THR A 47 -20.36 0.52 -3.42
N VAL A 48 -20.49 0.88 -4.69
CA VAL A 48 -19.35 1.29 -5.52
C VAL A 48 -18.67 2.54 -4.95
N ASP A 49 -19.42 3.46 -4.34
CA ASP A 49 -18.82 4.66 -3.75
C ASP A 49 -17.87 4.33 -2.59
N HIS A 50 -18.20 3.33 -1.78
CA HIS A 50 -17.30 2.82 -0.74
C HIS A 50 -16.04 2.19 -1.34
N LEU A 51 -16.17 1.38 -2.40
CA LEU A 51 -15.02 0.83 -3.12
C LEU A 51 -14.13 1.93 -3.68
N MET A 52 -14.74 2.99 -4.25
CA MET A 52 -14.03 4.14 -4.81
C MET A 52 -13.24 4.94 -3.77
N LEU A 53 -13.48 4.78 -2.46
CA LEU A 53 -12.60 5.34 -1.44
C LEU A 53 -11.22 4.65 -1.49
N ALA A 54 -11.20 3.32 -1.37
CA ALA A 54 -9.97 2.53 -1.44
C ALA A 54 -9.31 2.63 -2.82
N THR A 55 -10.09 2.58 -3.90
CA THR A 55 -9.56 2.64 -5.26
C THR A 55 -8.79 3.93 -5.53
N ARG A 56 -9.30 5.10 -5.12
CA ARG A 56 -8.58 6.36 -5.32
C ARG A 56 -7.31 6.45 -4.49
N LEU A 57 -7.35 5.98 -3.24
CA LEU A 57 -6.18 5.98 -2.36
C LEU A 57 -5.08 5.07 -2.91
N MET A 58 -5.40 3.83 -3.32
CA MET A 58 -4.47 2.91 -3.97
C MET A 58 -3.83 3.53 -5.22
N VAL A 59 -4.63 4.15 -6.11
CA VAL A 59 -4.09 4.80 -7.31
C VAL A 59 -3.21 5.98 -6.96
N ALA A 60 -3.58 6.78 -5.95
CA ALA A 60 -2.76 7.91 -5.52
C ALA A 60 -1.45 7.47 -4.86
N GLU A 61 -1.47 6.35 -4.11
CA GLU A 61 -0.28 5.69 -3.57
C GLU A 61 0.67 5.25 -4.70
N ASN A 62 0.15 4.59 -5.74
CA ASN A 62 0.98 4.18 -6.89
C ASN A 62 1.53 5.38 -7.65
N ALA A 63 0.75 6.44 -7.84
CA ALA A 63 1.25 7.64 -8.53
C ALA A 63 2.42 8.31 -7.79
N VAL A 64 2.41 8.30 -6.46
CA VAL A 64 3.54 8.78 -5.65
C VAL A 64 4.75 7.88 -5.83
N ASP A 65 4.56 6.57 -5.74
CA ASP A 65 5.64 5.59 -5.87
C ASP A 65 6.30 5.68 -7.26
N ASP A 66 5.49 5.63 -8.32
CA ASP A 66 5.96 5.69 -9.70
C ASP A 66 6.67 7.02 -10.01
N CYS A 67 6.11 8.17 -9.59
CA CYS A 67 6.64 9.49 -9.95
C CYS A 67 7.77 9.97 -9.04
N TYR A 68 7.79 9.57 -7.77
CA TYR A 68 8.78 10.04 -6.81
C TYR A 68 9.83 9.00 -6.45
N CYS A 69 9.48 7.72 -6.37
CA CYS A 69 10.39 6.65 -5.94
C CYS A 69 11.07 5.94 -7.13
N GLU A 70 10.31 5.60 -8.18
CA GLU A 70 10.75 4.67 -9.23
C GLU A 70 10.71 5.23 -10.69
N ASP A 71 9.79 4.72 -11.50
CA ASP A 71 9.89 4.58 -12.97
C ASP A 71 9.68 5.88 -13.77
N HIS A 72 9.09 6.91 -13.17
CA HIS A 72 8.61 8.11 -13.89
C HIS A 72 9.34 9.39 -13.50
N GLY A 73 10.67 9.29 -13.30
CA GLY A 73 11.51 10.38 -12.80
C GLY A 73 11.70 10.32 -11.28
N GLY A 74 11.50 9.14 -10.70
CA GLY A 74 11.84 8.84 -9.33
C GLY A 74 13.32 9.06 -9.06
N SER A 75 13.63 9.47 -7.84
CA SER A 75 15.02 9.71 -7.44
C SER A 75 15.12 9.68 -5.93
N PRO A 76 16.10 8.94 -5.38
CA PRO A 76 16.29 8.92 -3.94
C PRO A 76 16.87 10.26 -3.44
N ILE A 77 17.56 11.02 -4.30
CA ILE A 77 18.09 12.35 -3.96
C ILE A 77 16.93 13.35 -3.88
N GLY A 78 16.77 13.97 -2.71
CA GLY A 78 15.69 14.94 -2.47
C GLY A 78 14.31 14.31 -2.24
N LEU A 79 14.20 12.98 -2.17
CA LEU A 79 12.94 12.27 -1.94
C LEU A 79 12.22 12.74 -0.67
N GLY A 80 12.96 12.97 0.42
CA GLY A 80 12.40 13.47 1.68
C GLY A 80 11.64 14.78 1.55
N GLY A 81 12.12 15.71 0.71
CA GLY A 81 11.42 16.96 0.45
C GLY A 81 10.13 16.75 -0.34
N ARG A 82 10.17 15.92 -1.39
CA ARG A 82 9.01 15.60 -2.23
C ARG A 82 7.92 14.88 -1.43
N LEU A 83 8.28 13.83 -0.69
CA LEU A 83 7.33 13.08 0.14
C LEU A 83 6.74 13.93 1.25
N LEU A 84 7.52 14.79 1.92
CA LEU A 84 6.98 15.69 2.93
C LEU A 84 5.93 16.63 2.34
N LEU A 85 6.20 17.25 1.18
CA LEU A 85 5.26 18.14 0.52
C LEU A 85 3.99 17.39 0.07
N ALA A 86 4.12 16.18 -0.47
CA ALA A 86 2.96 15.35 -0.81
C ALA A 86 2.17 14.89 0.42
N HIS A 87 2.85 14.58 1.53
CA HIS A 87 2.18 14.22 2.78
C HIS A 87 1.28 15.35 3.29
N THR A 88 1.61 16.62 2.99
CA THR A 88 0.72 17.75 3.36
C THR A 88 -0.63 17.76 2.61
N ALA A 89 -0.76 17.01 1.51
CA ALA A 89 -2.05 16.79 0.86
C ALA A 89 -2.98 15.87 1.69
N LEU A 90 -2.40 15.06 2.59
CA LEU A 90 -3.12 14.17 3.50
C LEU A 90 -3.29 14.81 4.88
N ASP A 91 -2.23 15.47 5.38
CA ASP A 91 -2.18 16.18 6.65
C ASP A 91 -1.93 17.70 6.44
N PRO A 92 -2.99 18.53 6.41
CA PRO A 92 -2.89 19.92 5.99
C PRO A 92 -1.89 20.78 6.77
N LEU A 93 -1.13 21.60 6.05
CA LEU A 93 -0.33 22.65 6.68
C LEU A 93 -1.25 23.72 7.28
N HIS A 94 -1.04 24.03 8.55
CA HIS A 94 -1.63 25.19 9.21
C HIS A 94 -0.59 26.29 9.38
N THR A 95 -0.72 27.35 8.60
CA THR A 95 0.26 28.45 8.55
C THR A 95 -0.40 29.83 8.57
N THR A 96 0.40 30.90 8.49
CA THR A 96 -0.09 32.28 8.44
C THR A 96 -0.88 32.55 7.16
N LYS A 97 -1.71 33.61 7.18
CA LYS A 97 -2.51 34.03 6.02
C LYS A 97 -1.66 34.33 4.77
N GLU A 98 -0.41 34.70 4.94
CA GLU A 98 0.54 34.98 3.86
C GLU A 98 0.94 33.69 3.12
N TYR A 99 1.17 32.60 3.85
CA TYR A 99 1.71 31.36 3.29
C TYR A 99 0.66 30.29 2.99
N GLN A 100 -0.59 30.49 3.44
CA GLN A 100 -1.69 29.57 3.15
C GLN A 100 -1.97 29.42 1.64
N PRO A 101 -2.09 30.50 0.84
CA PRO A 101 -2.40 30.37 -0.59
C PRO A 101 -1.30 29.65 -1.41
N PRO A 102 0.00 29.98 -1.26
CA PRO A 102 1.06 29.25 -1.98
C PRO A 102 1.11 27.75 -1.66
N TRP A 103 0.88 27.37 -0.40
CA TRP A 103 0.78 25.95 -0.04
C TRP A 103 -0.40 25.28 -0.73
N ALA A 104 -1.59 25.90 -0.70
CA ALA A 104 -2.79 25.37 -1.35
C ALA A 104 -2.58 25.20 -2.87
N GLU A 105 -1.97 26.18 -3.53
CA GLU A 105 -1.61 26.11 -4.96
C GLU A 105 -0.66 24.93 -5.24
N SER A 106 0.31 24.69 -4.33
CA SER A 106 1.27 23.58 -4.48
C SER A 106 0.60 22.20 -4.57
N LEU A 107 -0.58 22.02 -3.97
CA LEU A 107 -1.34 20.76 -4.02
C LEU A 107 -1.84 20.42 -5.44
N HIS A 108 -1.78 21.37 -6.38
CA HIS A 108 -2.17 21.19 -7.77
C HIS A 108 -0.99 20.98 -8.73
N SER A 109 0.25 21.18 -8.24
CA SER A 109 1.41 21.36 -9.11
C SER A 109 1.95 20.07 -9.74
N ASP A 110 1.57 18.89 -9.25
CA ASP A 110 1.87 17.61 -9.90
C ASP A 110 0.79 16.55 -9.65
N ALA A 111 0.82 15.49 -10.46
CA ALA A 111 -0.16 14.39 -10.39
C ALA A 111 -0.20 13.70 -9.01
N PRO A 112 0.94 13.36 -8.36
CA PRO A 112 0.93 12.76 -7.02
C PRO A 112 0.17 13.59 -5.98
N ARG A 113 0.40 14.92 -5.93
CA ARG A 113 -0.30 15.79 -4.97
C ARG A 113 -1.77 15.99 -5.30
N ARG A 114 -2.12 16.09 -6.60
CA ARG A 114 -3.52 16.15 -7.03
C ARG A 114 -4.27 14.88 -6.63
N ALA A 115 -3.64 13.73 -6.85
CA ALA A 115 -4.17 12.42 -6.52
C ALA A 115 -4.40 12.26 -5.01
N TYR A 116 -3.39 12.50 -4.17
CA TYR A 116 -3.55 12.43 -2.71
C TYR A 116 -4.59 13.42 -2.18
N ARG A 117 -4.55 14.68 -2.62
CA ARG A 117 -5.51 15.69 -2.17
C ARG A 117 -6.94 15.24 -2.48
N SER A 118 -7.21 14.91 -3.75
CA SER A 118 -8.55 14.50 -4.18
C SER A 118 -9.01 13.21 -3.50
N ALA A 119 -8.17 12.19 -3.44
CA ALA A 119 -8.51 10.92 -2.80
C ALA A 119 -8.80 11.11 -1.29
N MET A 120 -7.99 11.92 -0.60
CA MET A 120 -8.20 12.24 0.81
C MET A 120 -9.45 13.10 1.04
N GLU A 121 -9.78 14.03 0.13
CA GLU A 121 -11.04 14.79 0.20
C GLU A 121 -12.26 13.87 0.16
N TYR A 122 -12.29 12.86 -0.73
CA TYR A 122 -13.37 11.86 -0.73
C TYR A 122 -13.35 10.99 0.52
N PHE A 123 -12.16 10.57 0.99
CA PHE A 123 -12.03 9.77 2.21
C PHE A 123 -12.57 10.52 3.43
N LEU A 124 -12.24 11.80 3.59
CA LEU A 124 -12.70 12.65 4.71
C LEU A 124 -14.21 12.90 4.73
N GLN A 125 -14.89 12.78 3.58
CA GLN A 125 -16.35 12.90 3.51
C GLN A 125 -17.07 11.65 4.05
N ALA A 126 -16.39 10.49 4.07
CA ALA A 126 -16.96 9.22 4.48
C ALA A 126 -16.42 8.71 5.82
N ALA A 127 -15.15 8.97 6.11
CA ALA A 127 -14.44 8.49 7.30
C ALA A 127 -14.73 9.35 8.54
N SER A 128 -14.66 8.75 9.72
CA SER A 128 -14.58 9.49 10.97
C SER A 128 -13.22 10.22 11.10
N ALA A 129 -13.12 11.17 12.03
CA ALA A 129 -11.85 11.82 12.35
C ALA A 129 -10.76 10.81 12.79
N SER A 130 -11.14 9.79 13.55
CA SER A 130 -10.23 8.73 14.01
C SER A 130 -9.73 7.87 12.86
N GLN A 131 -10.62 7.53 11.90
CA GLN A 131 -10.26 6.74 10.73
C GLN A 131 -9.34 7.53 9.79
N ALA A 132 -9.61 8.83 9.60
CA ALA A 132 -8.75 9.72 8.83
C ALA A 132 -7.35 9.88 9.46
N ASP A 133 -7.28 10.06 10.79
CA ASP A 133 -6.01 10.14 11.51
C ASP A 133 -5.21 8.83 11.44
N ARG A 134 -5.89 7.68 11.59
CA ARG A 134 -5.28 6.36 11.40
C ARG A 134 -4.67 6.22 10.00
N PHE A 135 -5.38 6.63 8.96
CA PHE A 135 -4.87 6.60 7.59
C PHE A 135 -3.64 7.50 7.42
N ARG A 136 -3.67 8.76 7.92
CA ARG A 136 -2.49 9.65 7.91
C ARG A 136 -1.28 9.00 8.57
N HIS A 137 -1.48 8.35 9.71
CA HIS A 137 -0.42 7.67 10.43
C HIS A 137 0.17 6.50 9.61
N ASP A 138 -0.68 5.67 8.98
CA ASP A 138 -0.18 4.59 8.12
C ASP A 138 0.53 5.12 6.86
N MET A 139 0.09 6.25 6.30
CA MET A 139 0.80 6.93 5.22
C MET A 139 2.14 7.52 5.65
N ALA A 140 2.24 8.03 6.88
CA ALA A 140 3.51 8.48 7.44
C ALA A 140 4.48 7.30 7.61
N ARG A 141 3.97 6.11 7.99
CA ARG A 141 4.79 4.88 8.00
C ARG A 141 5.29 4.54 6.60
N LEU A 142 4.39 4.54 5.60
CA LEU A 142 4.75 4.25 4.21
C LEU A 142 5.87 5.17 3.71
N HIS A 143 5.74 6.47 3.92
CA HIS A 143 6.77 7.43 3.50
C HIS A 143 8.10 7.25 4.24
N LEU A 144 8.11 6.84 5.52
CA LEU A 144 9.35 6.49 6.22
C LEU A 144 10.01 5.24 5.59
N GLY A 145 9.20 4.26 5.18
CA GLY A 145 9.66 3.09 4.44
C GLY A 145 10.36 3.46 3.13
N TYR A 146 9.70 4.27 2.30
CA TYR A 146 10.28 4.80 1.05
C TYR A 146 11.62 5.51 1.29
N LEU A 147 11.72 6.32 2.35
CA LEU A 147 12.95 7.03 2.66
C LEU A 147 14.08 6.12 3.12
N ALA A 148 13.78 5.06 3.88
CA ALA A 148 14.77 4.08 4.30
C ALA A 148 15.34 3.32 3.09
N GLU A 149 14.46 2.83 2.21
CA GLU A 149 14.86 2.15 0.98
C GLU A 149 15.66 3.06 0.04
N ALA A 150 15.21 4.29 -0.17
CA ALA A 150 15.94 5.28 -0.96
C ALA A 150 17.32 5.61 -0.38
N ALA A 151 17.48 5.62 0.95
CA ALA A 151 18.78 5.83 1.59
C ALA A 151 19.73 4.65 1.34
N TRP A 152 19.22 3.42 1.37
CA TRP A 152 20.01 2.23 1.03
C TRP A 152 20.40 2.21 -0.45
N ALA A 153 19.48 2.54 -1.35
CA ALA A 153 19.75 2.65 -2.78
C ALA A 153 20.85 3.67 -3.11
N GLN A 154 20.91 4.81 -2.40
CA GLN A 154 21.97 5.81 -2.60
C GLN A 154 23.38 5.33 -2.25
N THR A 155 23.48 4.31 -1.40
CA THR A 155 24.75 3.80 -0.87
C THR A 155 25.04 2.37 -1.31
N ASP A 156 24.25 1.84 -2.25
CA ASP A 156 24.27 0.43 -2.69
C ASP A 156 24.23 -0.56 -1.52
N HIS A 157 23.59 -0.18 -0.41
CA HIS A 157 23.57 -0.95 0.82
C HIS A 157 22.58 -2.10 0.72
N VAL A 158 23.04 -3.32 0.96
CA VAL A 158 22.16 -4.47 1.20
C VAL A 158 22.04 -4.65 2.72
N PRO A 159 20.84 -4.48 3.28
CA PRO A 159 20.59 -4.69 4.71
C PRO A 159 20.68 -6.18 5.09
N GLU A 160 20.76 -6.47 6.39
CA GLU A 160 20.45 -7.81 6.90
C GLU A 160 18.98 -8.17 6.61
N VAL A 161 18.65 -9.47 6.57
CA VAL A 161 17.28 -9.94 6.30
C VAL A 161 16.26 -9.31 7.26
N TRP A 162 16.58 -9.23 8.56
CA TRP A 162 15.68 -8.64 9.55
C TRP A 162 15.57 -7.10 9.43
N GLU A 163 16.64 -6.44 8.95
CA GLU A 163 16.62 -4.99 8.68
C GLU A 163 15.75 -4.70 7.46
N TYR A 164 15.86 -5.51 6.39
CA TYR A 164 14.97 -5.45 5.24
C TYR A 164 13.51 -5.63 5.66
N LEU A 165 13.20 -6.66 6.45
CA LEU A 165 11.84 -6.90 6.96
C LEU A 165 11.34 -5.74 7.83
N ALA A 166 12.22 -5.09 8.61
CA ALA A 166 11.87 -3.91 9.39
C ALA A 166 11.50 -2.73 8.48
N MET A 167 12.26 -2.47 7.41
CA MET A 167 11.89 -1.46 6.40
C MET A 167 10.58 -1.85 5.71
N ARG A 168 10.41 -3.11 5.31
CA ARG A 168 9.23 -3.61 4.59
C ARG A 168 7.96 -3.67 5.45
N GLN A 169 8.07 -3.56 6.77
CA GLN A 169 6.92 -3.30 7.65
C GLN A 169 6.39 -1.86 7.53
N PHE A 170 7.22 -0.94 7.04
CA PHE A 170 6.87 0.46 6.79
C PHE A 170 6.59 0.71 5.31
N ASN A 171 7.50 0.33 4.40
CA ASN A 171 7.20 0.28 2.96
C ASN A 171 6.30 -0.94 2.68
N ASN A 172 4.99 -0.75 2.85
CA ASN A 172 4.05 -1.83 3.08
C ASN A 172 2.66 -1.48 2.56
N PHE A 173 1.87 -2.48 2.18
CA PHE A 173 0.46 -2.28 1.83
C PHE A 173 -0.43 -1.84 2.99
N ARG A 174 0.08 -1.77 4.23
CA ARG A 174 -0.66 -1.45 5.47
C ARG A 174 -1.76 -0.37 5.36
N PRO A 175 -1.58 0.77 4.66
CA PRO A 175 -2.66 1.77 4.52
C PRO A 175 -3.94 1.24 3.85
N CYS A 176 -3.85 0.15 3.09
CA CYS A 176 -4.96 -0.44 2.35
C CYS A 176 -5.88 -1.35 3.21
N PRO A 177 -5.39 -2.39 3.92
CA PRO A 177 -6.26 -3.21 4.78
C PRO A 177 -6.77 -2.44 6.01
N THR A 178 -6.08 -1.41 6.50
CA THR A 178 -6.48 -0.66 7.71
C THR A 178 -7.64 0.31 7.50
N ILE A 179 -8.09 0.52 6.25
CA ILE A 179 -9.32 1.26 5.93
C ILE A 179 -10.54 0.35 5.70
N THR A 180 -10.41 -0.97 5.95
CA THR A 180 -11.46 -1.96 5.68
C THR A 180 -12.80 -1.66 6.39
N ASP A 181 -12.77 -1.05 7.57
CA ASP A 181 -13.97 -0.61 8.29
C ASP A 181 -14.63 0.60 7.63
N THR A 182 -13.86 1.62 7.23
CA THR A 182 -14.38 2.77 6.48
C THR A 182 -15.05 2.31 5.18
N VAL A 183 -14.38 1.44 4.42
CA VAL A 183 -14.93 0.88 3.17
C VAL A 183 -16.14 -0.03 3.45
N GLY A 184 -16.14 -0.74 4.58
CA GLY A 184 -17.29 -1.54 5.02
C GLY A 184 -18.46 -0.72 5.58
N GLY A 185 -18.33 0.60 5.71
CA GLY A 185 -19.38 1.48 6.24
C GLY A 185 -19.60 1.34 7.75
N TYR A 186 -18.55 1.08 8.52
CA TYR A 186 -18.56 1.05 9.99
C TYR A 186 -17.26 1.61 10.57
N GLU A 187 -17.12 1.62 11.88
CA GLU A 187 -15.89 2.08 12.56
C GLU A 187 -15.39 1.05 13.56
N LEU A 188 -14.10 0.75 13.51
CA LEU A 188 -13.35 0.21 14.64
C LEU A 188 -12.92 1.38 15.54
N PRO A 189 -13.43 1.47 16.80
CA PRO A 189 -13.05 2.54 17.72
C PRO A 189 -11.53 2.66 17.92
N ALA A 190 -11.04 3.89 18.02
CA ALA A 190 -9.61 4.20 18.15
C ALA A 190 -8.94 3.45 19.32
N ASP A 191 -9.59 3.36 20.47
CA ASP A 191 -9.07 2.67 21.66
C ASP A 191 -8.90 1.15 21.43
N LEU A 192 -9.76 0.55 20.59
CA LEU A 192 -9.65 -0.86 20.22
C LEU A 192 -8.58 -1.05 19.13
N HIS A 193 -8.51 -0.13 18.17
CA HIS A 193 -7.46 -0.13 17.16
C HIS A 193 -6.06 -0.02 17.78
N ALA A 194 -5.89 0.84 18.77
CA ALA A 194 -4.62 1.11 19.43
C ALA A 194 -4.13 -0.01 20.36
N GLN A 195 -4.93 -1.06 20.61
CA GLN A 195 -4.53 -2.16 21.48
C GLN A 195 -3.29 -2.89 20.90
N PRO A 196 -2.31 -3.29 21.74
CA PRO A 196 -1.12 -3.98 21.27
C PRO A 196 -1.41 -5.24 20.44
N ALA A 197 -2.41 -6.03 20.85
CA ALA A 197 -2.82 -7.24 20.12
C ALA A 197 -3.37 -6.90 18.73
N MET A 198 -4.19 -5.86 18.61
CA MET A 198 -4.70 -5.38 17.32
C MET A 198 -3.57 -4.86 16.42
N GLN A 199 -2.65 -4.07 16.98
CA GLN A 199 -1.49 -3.57 16.24
C GLN A 199 -0.57 -4.71 15.74
N ARG A 200 -0.40 -5.77 16.53
CA ARG A 200 0.34 -6.98 16.13
C ARG A 200 -0.35 -7.70 14.97
N VAL A 201 -1.67 -7.91 15.04
CA VAL A 201 -2.46 -8.52 13.94
C VAL A 201 -2.33 -7.71 12.65
N ILE A 202 -2.47 -6.38 12.72
CA ILE A 202 -2.33 -5.49 11.55
C ILE A 202 -0.92 -5.56 10.96
N ALA A 203 0.12 -5.54 11.80
CA ALA A 203 1.50 -5.62 11.34
C ALA A 203 1.81 -6.96 10.67
N LEU A 204 1.40 -8.09 11.27
CA LEU A 204 1.60 -9.41 10.67
C LEU A 204 0.89 -9.55 9.33
N ALA A 205 -0.37 -9.11 9.23
CA ALA A 205 -1.12 -9.11 7.98
C ALA A 205 -0.43 -8.27 6.90
N GLY A 206 -0.03 -7.04 7.24
CA GLY A 206 0.68 -6.13 6.34
C GLY A 206 2.03 -6.70 5.88
N ASN A 207 2.79 -7.30 6.80
CA ASN A 207 4.07 -7.91 6.47
C ASN A 207 3.89 -9.08 5.50
N ALA A 208 3.04 -10.05 5.84
CA ALA A 208 2.80 -11.21 5.00
C ALA A 208 2.32 -10.81 3.59
N THR A 209 1.30 -9.96 3.50
CA THR A 209 0.74 -9.54 2.22
C THR A 209 1.67 -8.65 1.39
N THR A 210 2.68 -8.03 2.00
CA THR A 210 3.71 -7.28 1.27
C THR A 210 4.81 -8.23 0.77
N ILE A 211 5.16 -9.28 1.52
CA ILE A 211 6.04 -10.34 1.00
C ILE A 211 5.41 -11.09 -0.17
N VAL A 212 4.07 -11.18 -0.24
CA VAL A 212 3.40 -11.65 -1.48
C VAL A 212 3.84 -10.83 -2.70
N ASN A 213 3.94 -9.50 -2.57
CA ASN A 213 4.44 -8.67 -3.68
C ASN A 213 5.88 -9.04 -4.02
N ASP A 214 6.80 -9.05 -3.05
CA ASP A 214 8.20 -9.45 -3.25
C ASP A 214 8.34 -10.78 -4.03
N LEU A 215 7.47 -11.76 -3.76
CA LEU A 215 7.47 -13.05 -4.45
C LEU A 215 6.96 -12.95 -5.89
N TYR A 216 5.82 -12.29 -6.12
CA TYR A 216 5.22 -12.17 -7.45
C TYR A 216 5.93 -11.15 -8.36
N SER A 217 6.50 -10.09 -7.81
CA SER A 217 7.25 -9.06 -8.54
C SER A 217 8.71 -9.45 -8.80
N TYR A 218 9.23 -10.49 -8.14
CA TYR A 218 10.62 -10.94 -8.24
C TYR A 218 11.19 -10.94 -9.66
N THR A 219 10.52 -11.58 -10.62
CA THR A 219 11.03 -11.69 -12.00
C THR A 219 10.99 -10.37 -12.75
N LYS A 220 9.99 -9.52 -12.47
CA LYS A 220 9.90 -8.15 -13.02
C LYS A 220 11.08 -7.33 -12.51
N GLU A 221 11.31 -7.34 -11.20
CA GLU A 221 12.35 -6.56 -10.54
C GLU A 221 13.77 -7.00 -10.93
N LEU A 222 13.99 -8.30 -11.15
CA LEU A 222 15.26 -8.79 -11.70
C LEU A 222 15.57 -8.25 -13.10
N ALA A 223 14.55 -7.92 -13.89
CA ALA A 223 14.71 -7.34 -15.21
C ALA A 223 14.89 -5.82 -15.19
N SER A 224 14.63 -5.17 -14.05
CA SER A 224 14.75 -3.73 -13.88
C SER A 224 16.22 -3.28 -13.72
N PRO A 225 16.58 -2.06 -14.14
CA PRO A 225 17.92 -1.52 -13.91
C PRO A 225 18.25 -1.38 -12.42
N GLY A 226 19.49 -1.68 -12.06
CA GLY A 226 19.97 -1.60 -10.67
C GLY A 226 19.71 -2.89 -9.88
N ARG A 227 19.86 -2.82 -8.56
CA ARG A 227 19.56 -3.93 -7.66
C ARG A 227 18.37 -3.55 -6.79
N HIS A 228 17.18 -3.90 -7.24
CA HIS A 228 15.97 -3.78 -6.44
C HIS A 228 16.04 -4.78 -5.27
N LEU A 229 15.68 -4.33 -4.06
CA LEU A 229 15.68 -5.19 -2.90
C LEU A 229 14.29 -5.83 -2.74
N ASN A 230 14.25 -7.15 -2.81
CA ASN A 230 13.11 -7.96 -2.37
C ASN A 230 13.60 -9.07 -1.44
N LEU A 231 12.70 -9.68 -0.68
CA LEU A 231 13.08 -10.69 0.32
C LEU A 231 13.93 -11.84 -0.26
N PRO A 232 13.59 -12.46 -1.41
CA PRO A 232 14.44 -13.45 -2.05
C PRO A 232 15.89 -12.98 -2.30
N VAL A 233 16.06 -11.78 -2.88
CA VAL A 233 17.38 -11.19 -3.20
C VAL A 233 18.19 -10.94 -1.93
N VAL A 234 17.57 -10.36 -0.90
CA VAL A 234 18.26 -10.05 0.37
C VAL A 234 18.70 -11.34 1.06
N ILE A 235 17.84 -12.37 1.11
CA ILE A 235 18.20 -13.67 1.68
C ILE A 235 19.36 -14.30 0.92
N ALA A 236 19.29 -14.36 -0.42
CA ALA A 236 20.34 -14.97 -1.24
C ALA A 236 21.70 -14.30 -1.01
N GLU A 237 21.73 -12.96 -1.02
CA GLU A 237 22.96 -12.18 -0.80
C GLU A 237 23.53 -12.36 0.61
N ARG A 238 22.69 -12.20 1.66
CA ARG A 238 23.19 -12.21 3.05
C ARG A 238 23.56 -13.60 3.55
N GLU A 239 22.90 -14.63 3.06
CA GLU A 239 23.16 -16.00 3.47
C GLU A 239 24.12 -16.75 2.53
N GLY A 240 24.47 -16.17 1.39
CA GLY A 240 25.38 -16.78 0.42
C GLY A 240 24.81 -18.05 -0.23
N ILE A 241 23.49 -18.07 -0.47
CA ILE A 241 22.76 -19.19 -1.06
C ILE A 241 22.29 -18.83 -2.48
N SER A 242 21.85 -19.83 -3.25
CA SER A 242 21.36 -19.58 -4.61
C SER A 242 20.04 -18.79 -4.63
N ASP A 243 19.76 -18.07 -5.72
CA ASP A 243 18.48 -17.37 -5.94
C ASP A 243 17.26 -18.28 -5.70
N ARG A 244 17.34 -19.53 -6.17
CA ARG A 244 16.29 -20.53 -5.95
C ARG A 244 16.10 -20.83 -4.47
N GLU A 245 17.18 -21.05 -3.72
CA GLU A 245 17.11 -21.31 -2.28
C GLU A 245 16.62 -20.08 -1.51
N GLY A 246 17.07 -18.87 -1.89
CA GLY A 246 16.61 -17.61 -1.32
C GLY A 246 15.11 -17.38 -1.53
N TYR A 247 14.62 -17.63 -2.74
CA TYR A 247 13.20 -17.54 -3.06
C TYR A 247 12.37 -18.56 -2.28
N LEU A 248 12.78 -19.84 -2.25
CA LEU A 248 12.06 -20.87 -1.49
C LEU A 248 12.06 -20.56 0.01
N LYS A 249 13.14 -19.99 0.55
CA LYS A 249 13.18 -19.54 1.93
C LYS A 249 12.26 -18.34 2.19
N ALA A 250 12.17 -17.39 1.26
CA ALA A 250 11.23 -16.27 1.34
C ALA A 250 9.77 -16.75 1.38
N VAL A 251 9.42 -17.81 0.66
CA VAL A 251 8.10 -18.47 0.74
C VAL A 251 7.83 -19.01 2.15
N GLU A 252 8.81 -19.65 2.78
CA GLU A 252 8.65 -20.14 4.16
C GLU A 252 8.51 -19.00 5.18
N VAL A 253 9.27 -17.90 5.03
CA VAL A 253 9.13 -16.69 5.86
C VAL A 253 7.71 -16.10 5.72
N HIS A 254 7.19 -16.02 4.50
CA HIS A 254 5.81 -15.60 4.26
C HIS A 254 4.80 -16.51 4.97
N ASN A 255 4.97 -17.83 4.86
CA ASN A 255 4.04 -18.79 5.45
C ASN A 255 4.04 -18.72 6.98
N GLU A 256 5.20 -18.54 7.60
CA GLU A 256 5.31 -18.32 9.05
C GLU A 256 4.59 -17.04 9.49
N LEU A 257 4.79 -15.93 8.77
CA LEU A 257 4.07 -14.67 9.04
C LEU A 257 2.55 -14.82 8.88
N MET A 258 2.09 -15.56 7.87
CA MET A 258 0.67 -15.84 7.65
C MET A 258 0.07 -16.68 8.79
N HIS A 259 0.75 -17.73 9.22
CA HIS A 259 0.28 -18.56 10.32
C HIS A 259 0.25 -17.80 11.65
N ASP A 260 1.24 -16.95 11.91
CA ASP A 260 1.23 -16.04 13.06
C ASP A 260 0.07 -15.05 12.99
N PHE A 261 -0.18 -14.45 11.82
CA PHE A 261 -1.33 -13.57 11.60
C PHE A 261 -2.65 -14.28 11.92
N GLU A 262 -2.88 -15.47 11.36
CA GLU A 262 -4.11 -16.24 11.56
C GLU A 262 -4.33 -16.62 13.03
N ALA A 263 -3.26 -17.06 13.70
CA ALA A 263 -3.30 -17.45 15.11
C ALA A 263 -3.62 -16.25 16.02
N GLU A 264 -2.94 -15.12 15.84
CA GLU A 264 -3.14 -13.90 16.62
C GLU A 264 -4.51 -13.26 16.33
N ALA A 265 -4.96 -13.30 15.08
CA ALA A 265 -6.29 -12.85 14.68
C ALA A 265 -7.39 -13.66 15.37
N ALA A 266 -7.26 -15.00 15.38
CA ALA A 266 -8.20 -15.88 16.06
C ALA A 266 -8.21 -15.66 17.57
N ALA A 267 -7.02 -15.53 18.18
CA ALA A 267 -6.88 -15.25 19.61
C ALA A 267 -7.53 -13.91 20.00
N LEU A 268 -7.29 -12.85 19.22
CA LEU A 268 -7.88 -11.53 19.42
C LEU A 268 -9.41 -11.55 19.28
N ALA A 269 -9.93 -12.20 18.24
CA ALA A 269 -11.37 -12.32 18.01
C ALA A 269 -12.10 -13.06 19.15
N ALA A 270 -11.43 -14.02 19.78
CA ALA A 270 -11.95 -14.73 20.96
C ALA A 270 -11.84 -13.89 22.25
N ALA A 271 -10.71 -13.19 22.45
CA ALA A 271 -10.47 -12.38 23.64
C ALA A 271 -11.29 -11.08 23.68
N CYS A 272 -11.60 -10.51 22.51
CA CYS A 272 -12.39 -9.29 22.36
C CYS A 272 -13.56 -9.52 21.38
N PRO A 273 -14.65 -10.18 21.81
CA PRO A 273 -15.78 -10.54 20.94
C PRO A 273 -16.73 -9.34 20.69
N VAL A 274 -16.14 -8.17 20.43
CA VAL A 274 -16.87 -6.96 20.02
C VAL A 274 -17.13 -7.05 18.51
N PRO A 275 -18.36 -6.82 18.02
CA PRO A 275 -18.69 -7.00 16.60
C PRO A 275 -17.80 -6.21 15.63
N SER A 276 -17.41 -4.98 15.97
CA SER A 276 -16.52 -4.17 15.14
C SER A 276 -15.10 -4.74 15.06
N VAL A 277 -14.59 -5.35 16.15
CA VAL A 277 -13.29 -6.04 16.16
C VAL A 277 -13.33 -7.26 15.26
N GLN A 278 -14.35 -8.12 15.40
CA GLN A 278 -14.50 -9.32 14.58
C GLN A 278 -14.64 -8.98 13.10
N ARG A 279 -15.42 -7.95 12.78
CA ARG A 279 -15.61 -7.49 11.41
C ARG A 279 -14.33 -6.90 10.83
N PHE A 280 -13.59 -6.12 11.61
CA PHE A 280 -12.31 -5.52 11.17
C PHE A 280 -11.25 -6.60 10.91
N VAL A 281 -11.04 -7.52 11.84
CA VAL A 281 -10.07 -8.62 11.68
C VAL A 281 -10.41 -9.47 10.45
N ARG A 282 -11.69 -9.78 10.24
CA ARG A 282 -12.13 -10.46 9.01
C ARG A 282 -11.88 -9.63 7.76
N GLY A 283 -12.13 -8.32 7.81
CA GLY A 283 -11.86 -7.39 6.72
C GLY A 283 -10.38 -7.34 6.34
N VAL A 284 -9.49 -7.39 7.32
CA VAL A 284 -8.04 -7.48 7.11
C VAL A 284 -7.68 -8.81 6.43
N ALA A 285 -8.16 -9.95 6.95
CA ALA A 285 -7.89 -11.27 6.35
C ALA A 285 -8.35 -11.36 4.89
N VAL A 286 -9.57 -10.86 4.61
CA VAL A 286 -10.13 -10.83 3.25
C VAL A 286 -9.32 -9.91 2.33
N TRP A 287 -8.78 -8.81 2.85
CA TRP A 287 -7.91 -7.94 2.08
C TRP A 287 -6.63 -8.66 1.66
N VAL A 288 -6.00 -9.41 2.60
CA VAL A 288 -4.82 -10.24 2.33
C VAL A 288 -5.11 -11.28 1.24
N ASP A 289 -6.22 -12.02 1.36
CA ASP A 289 -6.64 -13.01 0.36
C ASP A 289 -6.87 -12.37 -1.02
N GLY A 290 -7.58 -11.23 -1.04
CA GLY A 290 -7.86 -10.49 -2.26
C GLY A 290 -6.60 -9.97 -2.94
N ASN A 291 -5.61 -9.53 -2.16
CA ASN A 291 -4.32 -9.06 -2.66
C ASN A 291 -3.51 -10.20 -3.27
N HIS A 292 -3.44 -11.36 -2.59
CA HIS A 292 -2.82 -12.55 -3.14
C HIS A 292 -3.49 -12.98 -4.45
N TYR A 293 -4.82 -13.00 -4.49
CA TYR A 293 -5.58 -13.31 -5.71
C TYR A 293 -5.30 -12.34 -6.86
N TRP A 294 -5.19 -11.03 -6.58
CA TRP A 294 -4.86 -10.05 -7.60
C TRP A 294 -3.44 -10.28 -8.15
N HIS A 295 -2.44 -10.47 -7.30
CA HIS A 295 -1.07 -10.79 -7.71
C HIS A 295 -1.02 -12.07 -8.56
N GLN A 296 -1.66 -13.15 -8.09
CA GLN A 296 -1.71 -14.43 -8.79
C GLN A 296 -2.34 -14.33 -10.19
N THR A 297 -3.32 -13.46 -10.37
CA THR A 297 -4.11 -13.40 -11.61
C THR A 297 -3.74 -12.23 -12.53
N ASN A 298 -2.83 -11.35 -12.13
CA ASN A 298 -2.32 -10.26 -12.96
C ASN A 298 -1.06 -10.68 -13.74
N THR A 299 -1.25 -11.53 -14.74
CA THR A 299 -0.17 -12.01 -15.62
C THR A 299 0.32 -10.96 -16.63
N TYR A 300 -0.31 -9.77 -16.66
CA TYR A 300 0.22 -8.63 -17.41
C TYR A 300 1.45 -8.04 -16.69
N ARG A 301 1.39 -7.96 -15.35
CA ARG A 301 2.46 -7.39 -14.52
C ARG A 301 3.47 -8.42 -14.01
N TYR A 302 3.00 -9.63 -13.70
CA TYR A 302 3.79 -10.60 -12.93
C TYR A 302 3.97 -11.92 -13.67
N SER A 303 5.16 -12.51 -13.49
CA SER A 303 5.48 -13.88 -13.91
C SER A 303 6.28 -14.57 -12.80
N LEU A 304 6.22 -15.90 -12.73
CA LEU A 304 6.91 -16.66 -11.69
C LEU A 304 8.25 -17.20 -12.20
N PRO A 305 9.26 -17.34 -11.32
CA PRO A 305 10.52 -17.96 -11.68
C PRO A 305 10.38 -19.49 -11.86
N ASP A 306 11.24 -20.06 -12.69
CA ASP A 306 11.32 -21.52 -12.94
C ASP A 306 12.12 -22.23 -11.83
N PHE A 307 11.52 -22.30 -10.63
CA PHE A 307 12.16 -22.85 -9.42
C PHE A 307 11.56 -24.19 -8.94
N TRP A 308 10.58 -24.76 -9.67
CA TRP A 308 9.91 -26.04 -9.38
C TRP A 308 9.76 -26.89 -10.65
#